data_AF-A0A536I3W1-F1
#
_entry.id   AF-A0A536I3W1-F1
#
_cell.length_a   1.000
_cell.length_b   1.000
_cell.length_c   1.000
_cell.angle_alpha   90.00
_cell.angle_beta   90.00
_cell.angle_gamma   90.00
#
_symmetry.space_group_name_H-M   'P 1'
#
loop_
_entity.id
_entity.type
_entity.pdbx_description
1 polymer ?
#
loop_
_entity_poly.entity_id
_entity_poly.type
_entity_poly.pdbx_seq_one_letter_code
_entity_poly.pdbx_strand_id
1 'polypeptide(L)'
;MRTLRPAAMKALDWIERHGDPDGDGYLEYQTRSTEGLVNQCWKDSWNSILFTDGTVAKGPIATCEIQGYAYDARIRTARLAREIWDDASLADRLEHEAATLRERFNRDYWIDACGYYAIALDGEKRQVDAMSSNVGHLLWSGIVPNDRATLLVKRLMSPEMFTGWGIRTMSARDAGYNPIEYHNGTIWPHDTAFIAEGMRRYGHREQASHLALMVIQAAEAFEYRLPEVFAGFPREETGAPVDYPTASRPQAWAAGAPLLALRTALGLDAVDGKLRIDPHLSEGWGQVRLENIPIGMREPAALSR
;
A
#
# COMPACT_ATOMS: atom_id res chain seq x y z
N MET A 1 13.25 -18.83 9.06
CA MET A 1 13.97 -17.81 8.26
C MET A 1 15.11 -18.38 7.42
N ARG A 2 16.04 -19.19 7.93
CA ARG A 2 17.09 -19.84 7.09
C ARG A 2 16.52 -20.71 5.96
N THR A 3 15.45 -21.46 6.22
CA THR A 3 14.76 -22.30 5.23
C THR A 3 14.11 -21.54 4.07
N LEU A 4 13.86 -20.23 4.22
CA LEU A 4 13.25 -19.40 3.17
C LEU A 4 14.28 -18.84 2.18
N ARG A 5 15.59 -18.97 2.47
CA ARG A 5 16.65 -18.43 1.60
C ARG A 5 16.49 -18.85 0.13
N PRO A 6 16.27 -20.15 -0.21
CA PRO A 6 16.16 -20.54 -1.62
C PRO A 6 14.98 -19.87 -2.34
N ALA A 7 13.85 -19.66 -1.65
CA ALA A 7 12.69 -18.98 -2.22
C ALA A 7 12.96 -17.48 -2.40
N ALA A 8 13.56 -16.83 -1.39
CA ALA A 8 13.93 -15.42 -1.47
C ALA A 8 14.93 -15.14 -2.61
N MET A 9 15.94 -16.01 -2.79
CA MET A 9 16.91 -15.87 -3.88
C MET A 9 16.25 -16.01 -5.26
N LYS A 10 15.26 -16.90 -5.43
CA LYS A 10 14.50 -17.02 -6.69
C LYS A 10 13.64 -15.78 -6.96
N ALA A 11 13.05 -15.20 -5.91
CA ALA A 11 12.29 -13.97 -6.04
C ALA A 11 13.19 -12.79 -6.45
N LEU A 12 14.37 -12.66 -5.84
CA LEU A 12 15.38 -11.67 -6.24
C LEU A 12 15.83 -11.87 -7.68
N ASP A 13 16.14 -13.11 -8.08
CA ASP A 13 16.53 -13.45 -9.45
C ASP A 13 15.46 -13.02 -10.47
N TRP A 14 14.18 -13.22 -10.14
CA TRP A 14 13.08 -12.75 -10.99
C TRP A 14 13.04 -11.22 -11.10
N ILE A 15 13.16 -10.51 -9.98
CA ILE A 15 13.21 -9.03 -9.96
C ILE A 15 14.38 -8.51 -10.80
N GLU A 16 15.54 -9.16 -10.72
CA GLU A 16 16.78 -8.71 -11.38
C GLU A 16 16.86 -9.08 -12.87
N ARG A 17 16.28 -10.20 -13.29
CA ARG A 17 16.47 -10.74 -14.66
C ARG A 17 15.23 -10.74 -15.54
N HIS A 18 14.05 -10.68 -14.95
CA HIS A 18 12.79 -10.91 -15.65
C HIS A 18 11.78 -9.78 -15.46
N GLY A 19 11.94 -8.98 -14.42
CA GLY A 19 11.03 -7.91 -14.07
C GLY A 19 11.23 -6.61 -14.85
N ASP A 20 12.42 -6.40 -15.41
CA ASP A 20 12.80 -5.19 -16.15
C ASP A 20 13.18 -5.58 -17.61
N PRO A 21 12.19 -5.64 -18.53
CA PRO A 21 12.41 -6.17 -19.87
C PRO A 21 13.20 -5.22 -20.78
N ASP A 22 13.22 -3.91 -20.50
CA ASP A 22 13.91 -2.91 -21.32
C ASP A 22 15.20 -2.34 -20.69
N GLY A 23 15.48 -2.69 -19.43
CA GLY A 23 16.72 -2.38 -18.74
C GLY A 23 16.78 -0.96 -18.18
N ASP A 24 15.65 -0.25 -18.08
CA ASP A 24 15.60 1.10 -17.50
C ASP A 24 15.65 1.09 -15.95
N GLY A 25 15.52 -0.11 -15.37
CA GLY A 25 15.59 -0.43 -13.96
C GLY A 25 14.27 -0.25 -13.21
N TYR A 26 13.14 -0.21 -13.91
CA TYR A 26 11.82 -0.35 -13.33
C TYR A 26 11.25 -1.73 -13.61
N LEU A 27 10.46 -2.21 -12.64
CA LEU A 27 9.67 -3.42 -12.85
C LEU A 27 8.45 -3.08 -13.70
N GLU A 28 8.28 -3.82 -14.78
CA GLU A 28 7.22 -3.59 -15.75
C GLU A 28 6.36 -4.83 -15.97
N TYR A 29 5.12 -4.60 -16.39
CA TYR A 29 4.28 -5.65 -16.93
C TYR A 29 3.78 -5.31 -18.34
N GLN A 30 3.57 -6.36 -19.12
CA GLN A 30 2.86 -6.32 -20.38
C GLN A 30 2.18 -7.67 -20.59
N THR A 31 0.88 -7.64 -20.91
CA THR A 31 0.16 -8.87 -21.21
C THR A 31 0.80 -9.58 -22.42
N ARG A 32 1.07 -10.88 -22.26
CA ARG A 32 1.62 -11.74 -23.33
C ARG A 32 0.55 -12.60 -24.00
N SER A 33 -0.68 -12.57 -23.49
CA SER A 33 -1.81 -13.35 -23.98
C SER A 33 -2.93 -12.42 -24.42
N THR A 34 -3.59 -12.75 -25.53
CA THR A 34 -4.80 -12.02 -25.98
C THR A 34 -5.96 -12.14 -24.99
N GLU A 35 -5.98 -13.22 -24.20
CA GLU A 35 -6.98 -13.48 -23.15
C GLU A 35 -6.50 -13.04 -21.75
N GLY A 36 -5.28 -12.49 -21.65
CA GLY A 36 -4.70 -12.08 -20.38
C GLY A 36 -5.25 -10.73 -19.91
N LEU A 37 -5.28 -10.51 -18.61
CA LEU A 37 -5.56 -9.19 -18.03
C LEU A 37 -4.54 -8.18 -18.55
N VAL A 38 -5.04 -7.02 -18.99
CA VAL A 38 -4.21 -5.91 -19.50
C VAL A 38 -3.30 -5.38 -18.41
N ASN A 39 -3.87 -5.16 -17.22
CA ASN A 39 -3.13 -4.74 -16.04
C ASN A 39 -2.78 -5.96 -15.18
N GLN A 40 -1.49 -6.10 -14.85
CA GLN A 40 -0.96 -7.20 -14.04
C GLN A 40 -0.43 -6.67 -12.69
N CYS A 41 -1.10 -5.65 -12.18
CA CYS A 41 -0.94 -5.13 -10.83
C CYS A 41 -2.18 -5.47 -9.99
N TRP A 42 -2.23 -5.02 -8.73
CA TRP A 42 -3.38 -5.28 -7.88
C TRP A 42 -4.67 -4.60 -8.39
N LYS A 43 -4.54 -3.49 -9.14
CA LYS A 43 -5.63 -2.86 -9.87
C LYS A 43 -5.77 -3.46 -11.26
N ASP A 44 -6.26 -4.70 -11.34
CA ASP A 44 -6.19 -5.53 -12.54
C ASP A 44 -7.23 -5.23 -13.64
N SER A 45 -8.17 -4.30 -13.42
CA SER A 45 -9.11 -3.86 -14.46
C SER A 45 -8.39 -3.17 -15.61
N TRP A 46 -8.85 -3.37 -16.84
CA TRP A 46 -8.21 -2.83 -18.05
C TRP A 46 -8.10 -1.28 -18.10
N ASN A 47 -8.97 -0.58 -17.38
CA ASN A 47 -9.05 0.89 -17.32
C ASN A 47 -8.54 1.49 -16.00
N SER A 48 -7.71 0.78 -15.23
CA SER A 48 -7.32 1.20 -13.88
C SER A 48 -6.11 2.14 -13.78
N ILE A 49 -5.33 2.22 -14.86
CA ILE A 49 -4.12 3.04 -14.99
C ILE A 49 -4.42 4.13 -16.03
N LEU A 50 -4.86 5.29 -15.55
CA LEU A 50 -5.33 6.40 -16.35
C LEU A 50 -4.49 7.64 -16.11
N PHE A 51 -4.31 8.46 -17.13
CA PHE A 51 -3.91 9.86 -16.98
C PHE A 51 -5.07 10.67 -16.38
N THR A 52 -4.76 11.86 -15.88
CA THR A 52 -5.74 12.78 -15.26
C THR A 52 -6.91 13.10 -16.21
N ASP A 53 -6.66 13.14 -17.52
CA ASP A 53 -7.67 13.38 -18.57
C ASP A 53 -8.52 12.14 -18.92
N GLY A 54 -8.27 10.99 -18.28
CA GLY A 54 -8.97 9.73 -18.52
C GLY A 54 -8.37 8.87 -19.63
N THR A 55 -7.29 9.31 -20.28
CA THR A 55 -6.57 8.50 -21.26
C THR A 55 -5.99 7.26 -20.59
N VAL A 56 -6.17 6.08 -21.20
CA VAL A 56 -5.61 4.82 -20.69
C VAL A 56 -4.12 4.74 -21.02
N ALA A 57 -3.30 4.43 -20.01
CA ALA A 57 -1.87 4.20 -20.19
C ALA A 57 -1.62 2.96 -21.06
N LYS A 58 -0.59 3.03 -21.92
CA LYS A 58 -0.22 1.93 -22.81
C LYS A 58 1.05 1.26 -22.31
N GLY A 59 1.08 -0.06 -22.40
CA GLY A 59 2.21 -0.84 -21.88
C GLY A 59 3.46 -0.83 -22.77
N PRO A 60 4.60 -1.34 -22.25
CA PRO A 60 4.80 -1.84 -20.88
C PRO A 60 4.53 -0.79 -19.79
N ILE A 61 3.96 -1.20 -18.66
CA ILE A 61 3.58 -0.27 -17.57
C ILE A 61 4.41 -0.58 -16.33
N ALA A 62 5.01 0.44 -15.75
CA ALA A 62 5.71 0.39 -14.48
C ALA A 62 4.90 1.10 -13.39
N THR A 63 4.12 0.37 -12.58
CA THR A 63 3.32 1.00 -11.51
C THR A 63 4.17 1.30 -10.28
N CYS A 64 3.84 2.40 -9.59
CA CYS A 64 4.65 2.94 -8.50
C CYS A 64 4.75 1.99 -7.29
N GLU A 65 3.66 1.32 -6.91
CA GLU A 65 3.63 0.45 -5.73
C GLU A 65 4.55 -0.76 -5.90
N ILE A 66 4.66 -1.29 -7.11
CA ILE A 66 5.55 -2.42 -7.42
C ILE A 66 7.01 -2.01 -7.23
N GLN A 67 7.38 -0.78 -7.61
CA GLN A 67 8.73 -0.25 -7.36
C GLN A 67 8.98 -0.10 -5.86
N GLY A 68 7.97 0.38 -5.12
CA GLY A 68 7.98 0.40 -3.66
C GLY A 68 8.19 -0.99 -3.05
N TYR A 69 7.48 -2.01 -3.52
CA TYR A 69 7.64 -3.38 -3.03
C TYR A 69 9.02 -3.94 -3.35
N ALA A 70 9.57 -3.64 -4.53
CA ALA A 70 10.90 -4.05 -4.93
C ALA A 70 12.00 -3.40 -4.07
N TYR A 71 11.79 -2.15 -3.66
CA TYR A 71 12.65 -1.46 -2.69
C TYR A 71 12.58 -2.12 -1.31
N ASP A 72 11.37 -2.29 -0.74
CA ASP A 72 11.18 -2.89 0.59
C ASP A 72 11.68 -4.34 0.63
N ALA A 73 11.48 -5.11 -0.44
CA ALA A 73 11.99 -6.48 -0.57
C ALA A 73 13.52 -6.53 -0.51
N ARG A 74 14.23 -5.61 -1.18
CA ARG A 74 15.69 -5.53 -1.12
C ARG A 74 16.17 -5.19 0.29
N ILE A 75 15.59 -4.17 0.93
CA ILE A 75 15.96 -3.77 2.30
C ILE A 75 15.73 -4.91 3.31
N ARG A 76 14.56 -5.55 3.27
CA ARG A 76 14.26 -6.67 4.19
C ARG A 76 15.13 -7.89 3.92
N THR A 77 15.44 -8.17 2.65
CA THR A 77 16.29 -9.30 2.29
C THR A 77 17.75 -9.03 2.65
N ALA A 78 18.24 -7.80 2.52
CA ALA A 78 19.56 -7.40 3.00
C ALA A 78 19.70 -7.64 4.51
N ARG A 79 18.68 -7.26 5.29
CA ARG A 79 18.63 -7.57 6.73
C ARG A 79 18.73 -9.08 6.99
N LEU A 80 17.95 -9.90 6.28
CA LEU A 80 18.03 -11.37 6.41
C LEU A 80 19.40 -11.92 6.00
N ALA A 81 20.00 -11.38 4.94
CA ALA A 81 21.33 -11.76 4.49
C ALA A 81 22.39 -11.49 5.56
N ARG A 82 22.33 -10.31 6.18
CA ARG A 82 23.26 -9.87 7.23
C ARG A 82 23.07 -10.63 8.55
N GLU A 83 21.83 -10.76 9.02
CA GLU A 83 21.54 -11.24 10.38
C GLU A 83 21.32 -12.76 10.47
N ILE A 84 20.89 -13.40 9.36
CA ILE A 84 20.38 -14.78 9.39
C ILE A 84 21.10 -15.71 8.42
N TRP A 85 21.59 -15.22 7.29
CA TRP A 85 22.23 -16.07 6.26
C TRP A 85 23.74 -15.95 6.20
N ASP A 86 24.32 -15.08 7.04
CA ASP A 86 25.76 -14.87 7.16
C ASP A 86 26.40 -14.46 5.80
N ASP A 87 25.69 -13.61 5.04
CA ASP A 87 26.05 -13.18 3.67
C ASP A 87 26.09 -11.64 3.58
N ALA A 88 27.16 -11.06 4.12
CA ALA A 88 27.34 -9.61 4.14
C ALA A 88 27.45 -9.01 2.72
N SER A 89 28.07 -9.73 1.78
CA SER A 89 28.19 -9.29 0.39
C SER A 89 26.84 -9.11 -0.29
N LEU A 90 25.89 -10.04 -0.07
CA LEU A 90 24.54 -9.92 -0.59
C LEU A 90 23.81 -8.75 0.10
N ALA A 91 23.97 -8.58 1.41
CA ALA A 91 23.36 -7.48 2.14
C ALA A 91 23.79 -6.12 1.59
N ASP A 92 25.11 -5.89 1.47
CA ASP A 92 25.66 -4.61 0.99
C ASP A 92 25.22 -4.32 -0.45
N ARG A 93 25.19 -5.35 -1.32
CA ARG A 93 24.70 -5.22 -2.70
C ARG A 93 23.23 -4.80 -2.74
N LEU A 94 22.36 -5.49 -2.00
CA LEU A 94 20.92 -5.21 -2.00
C LEU A 94 20.61 -3.83 -1.41
N GLU A 95 21.34 -3.39 -0.39
CA GLU A 95 21.24 -2.03 0.16
C GLU A 95 21.63 -0.98 -0.87
N HIS A 96 22.73 -1.20 -1.61
CA HIS A 96 23.15 -0.30 -2.69
C HIS A 96 22.14 -0.22 -3.85
N GLU A 97 21.61 -1.37 -4.28
CA GLU A 97 20.57 -1.41 -5.31
C GLU A 97 19.28 -0.74 -4.86
N ALA A 98 18.87 -0.92 -3.60
CA ALA A 98 17.70 -0.27 -3.03
C ALA A 98 17.88 1.26 -2.98
N ALA A 99 19.07 1.74 -2.60
CA ALA A 99 19.39 3.17 -2.61
C ALA A 99 19.32 3.75 -4.03
N THR A 100 19.92 3.06 -5.01
CA THR A 100 19.87 3.46 -6.44
C THR A 100 18.43 3.51 -6.95
N LEU A 101 17.61 2.48 -6.67
CA LEU A 101 16.19 2.47 -7.04
C LEU A 101 15.43 3.63 -6.39
N ARG A 102 15.68 3.89 -5.09
CA ARG A 102 15.03 4.97 -4.36
C ARG A 102 15.34 6.33 -4.97
N GLU A 103 16.61 6.61 -5.29
CA GLU A 103 17.01 7.87 -5.91
C GLU A 103 16.36 8.04 -7.28
N ARG A 104 16.45 7.01 -8.14
CA ARG A 104 15.87 7.02 -9.48
C ARG A 104 14.35 7.20 -9.46
N PHE A 105 13.65 6.43 -8.64
CA PHE A 105 12.20 6.49 -8.48
C PHE A 105 11.74 7.89 -8.05
N ASN A 106 12.43 8.48 -7.08
CA ASN A 106 12.08 9.81 -6.59
C ASN A 106 12.36 10.93 -7.60
N ARG A 107 13.24 10.71 -8.57
CA ARG A 107 13.46 11.62 -9.70
C ARG A 107 12.37 11.47 -10.76
N ASP A 108 12.03 10.23 -11.14
CA ASP A 108 11.22 9.98 -12.33
C ASP A 108 9.71 9.94 -12.07
N TYR A 109 9.27 9.61 -10.85
CA TYR A 109 7.84 9.47 -10.53
C TYR A 109 7.25 10.68 -9.82
N TRP A 110 8.07 11.57 -9.26
CA TRP A 110 7.56 12.72 -8.53
C TRP A 110 7.02 13.79 -9.49
N ILE A 111 5.82 14.30 -9.22
CA ILE A 111 5.18 15.36 -10.01
C ILE A 111 5.12 16.62 -9.14
N ASP A 112 6.12 17.51 -9.29
CA ASP A 112 6.26 18.71 -8.44
C ASP A 112 5.02 19.62 -8.46
N ALA A 113 4.40 19.80 -9.63
CA ALA A 113 3.20 20.62 -9.77
C ALA A 113 2.00 20.10 -8.97
N CYS A 114 1.95 18.78 -8.76
CA CYS A 114 0.86 18.10 -8.08
C CYS A 114 1.16 17.83 -6.60
N GLY A 115 2.42 17.64 -6.24
CA GLY A 115 2.86 17.31 -4.89
C GLY A 115 2.54 15.86 -4.48
N TYR A 116 2.57 14.95 -5.46
CA TYR A 116 2.42 13.50 -5.28
C TYR A 116 3.20 12.76 -6.39
N TYR A 117 3.17 11.42 -6.36
CA TYR A 117 3.83 10.55 -7.34
C TYR A 117 2.88 10.13 -8.46
N ALA A 118 3.38 9.99 -9.69
CA ALA A 118 2.69 9.32 -10.77
C ALA A 118 2.28 7.90 -10.34
N ILE A 119 1.09 7.45 -10.74
CA ILE A 119 0.66 6.06 -10.49
C ILE A 119 1.55 5.07 -11.24
N ALA A 120 2.06 5.47 -12.42
CA ALA A 120 2.91 4.64 -13.25
C ALA A 120 3.79 5.47 -14.20
N LEU A 121 4.77 4.81 -14.82
CA LEU A 121 5.28 5.19 -16.13
C LEU A 121 4.65 4.29 -17.20
N ASP A 122 4.23 4.87 -18.32
CA ASP A 122 3.72 4.12 -19.48
C ASP A 122 4.87 3.67 -20.41
N GLY A 123 4.54 3.00 -21.52
CA GLY A 123 5.53 2.45 -22.46
C GLY A 123 6.34 3.52 -23.21
N GLU A 124 5.89 4.79 -23.19
CA GLU A 124 6.66 5.95 -23.68
C GLU A 124 7.41 6.66 -22.53
N LYS A 125 7.43 6.04 -21.34
CA LYS A 125 8.02 6.53 -20.09
C LYS A 125 7.44 7.87 -19.64
N ARG A 126 6.18 8.13 -19.99
CA ARG A 126 5.44 9.31 -19.55
C ARG A 126 4.88 9.03 -18.15
N GLN A 127 4.92 10.05 -17.30
CA GLN A 127 4.28 10.01 -15.98
C GLN A 127 2.77 9.92 -16.16
N VAL A 128 2.18 8.79 -15.75
CA VAL A 128 0.73 8.63 -15.64
C VAL A 128 0.28 9.35 -14.38
N ASP A 129 -0.36 10.51 -14.55
CA ASP A 129 -0.42 11.57 -13.54
C ASP A 129 -1.70 11.63 -12.70
N ALA A 130 -2.67 10.73 -12.95
CA ALA A 130 -3.85 10.63 -12.11
C ALA A 130 -3.47 10.29 -10.66
N MET A 131 -4.16 10.93 -9.71
CA MET A 131 -3.97 10.66 -8.30
C MET A 131 -4.72 9.40 -7.90
N SER A 132 -3.99 8.44 -7.33
CA SER A 132 -4.53 7.12 -6.99
C SER A 132 -4.06 6.66 -5.62
N SER A 133 -4.79 5.75 -4.98
CA SER A 133 -4.43 5.24 -3.66
C SER A 133 -3.09 4.48 -3.64
N ASN A 134 -2.65 3.93 -4.78
CA ASN A 134 -1.37 3.25 -4.96
C ASN A 134 -0.18 4.04 -4.38
N VAL A 135 -0.19 5.37 -4.50
CA VAL A 135 0.93 6.18 -4.01
C VAL A 135 1.08 6.11 -2.49
N GLY A 136 0.01 5.80 -1.76
CA GLY A 136 0.09 5.58 -0.32
C GLY A 136 0.84 4.30 0.08
N HIS A 137 0.94 3.32 -0.82
CA HIS A 137 1.79 2.14 -0.60
C HIS A 137 3.29 2.48 -0.61
N LEU A 138 3.68 3.62 -1.22
CA LEU A 138 5.06 4.13 -1.17
C LEU A 138 5.46 4.56 0.25
N LEU A 139 4.49 4.99 1.07
CA LEU A 139 4.71 5.24 2.50
C LEU A 139 4.90 3.92 3.26
N TRP A 140 4.19 2.87 2.88
CA TRP A 140 4.39 1.56 3.51
C TRP A 140 5.78 0.99 3.20
N SER A 141 6.22 1.07 1.94
CA SER A 141 7.53 0.54 1.53
C SER A 141 8.72 1.33 2.07
N GLY A 142 8.53 2.60 2.44
CA GLY A 142 9.62 3.45 2.94
C GLY A 142 10.49 4.07 1.84
N ILE A 143 10.05 4.03 0.57
CA ILE A 143 10.83 4.58 -0.57
C ILE A 143 10.77 6.12 -0.64
N VAL A 144 9.74 6.74 -0.06
CA VAL A 144 9.53 8.19 -0.05
C VAL A 144 10.56 8.91 0.87
N PRO A 145 11.10 10.08 0.50
CA PRO A 145 11.89 10.90 1.41
C PRO A 145 10.98 11.67 2.37
N ASN A 146 11.47 11.95 3.59
CA ASN A 146 10.65 12.49 4.68
C ASN A 146 10.00 13.84 4.35
N ASP A 147 10.66 14.67 3.55
CA ASP A 147 10.17 15.98 3.10
C ASP A 147 8.92 15.86 2.20
N ARG A 148 8.84 14.81 1.38
CA ARG A 148 7.68 14.55 0.50
C ARG A 148 6.56 13.77 1.18
N ALA A 149 6.88 12.96 2.20
CA ALA A 149 5.89 12.15 2.90
C ALA A 149 4.74 13.00 3.47
N THR A 150 5.04 14.16 4.05
CA THR A 150 4.01 15.07 4.60
C THR A 150 3.06 15.60 3.51
N LEU A 151 3.58 15.94 2.33
CA LEU A 151 2.75 16.38 1.20
C LEU A 151 1.83 15.26 0.72
N LEU A 152 2.40 14.06 0.59
CA LEU A 152 1.67 12.87 0.16
C LEU A 152 0.54 12.51 1.13
N VAL A 153 0.79 12.53 2.44
CA VAL A 153 -0.25 12.31 3.46
C VAL A 153 -1.35 13.37 3.36
N LYS A 154 -0.99 14.64 3.18
CA LYS A 154 -1.97 15.72 2.99
C LYS A 154 -2.85 15.48 1.77
N ARG A 155 -2.29 14.99 0.66
CA ARG A 155 -3.05 14.66 -0.57
C ARG A 155 -3.99 13.47 -0.35
N LEU A 156 -3.52 12.38 0.24
CA LEU A 156 -4.33 11.20 0.55
C LEU A 156 -5.48 11.54 1.50
N MET A 157 -5.26 12.41 2.49
CA MET A 157 -6.29 12.83 3.44
C MET A 157 -7.19 13.97 2.95
N SER A 158 -7.01 14.44 1.71
CA SER A 158 -7.86 15.48 1.15
C SER A 158 -9.26 14.93 0.79
N PRO A 159 -10.29 15.78 0.68
CA PRO A 159 -11.64 15.36 0.25
C PRO A 159 -11.67 14.70 -1.14
N GLU A 160 -10.65 14.96 -1.97
CA GLU A 160 -10.51 14.34 -3.30
C GLU A 160 -10.25 12.83 -3.19
N MET A 161 -9.61 12.37 -2.11
CA MET A 161 -9.21 10.98 -1.89
C MET A 161 -9.91 10.33 -0.70
N PHE A 162 -9.83 10.94 0.48
CA PHE A 162 -10.46 10.42 1.69
C PHE A 162 -11.96 10.68 1.68
N THR A 163 -12.75 9.64 1.89
CA THR A 163 -14.22 9.71 1.80
C THR A 163 -14.92 9.84 3.15
N GLY A 164 -14.19 9.70 4.26
CA GLY A 164 -14.78 9.46 5.58
C GLY A 164 -15.02 7.97 5.88
N TRP A 165 -14.84 7.07 4.91
CA TRP A 165 -14.83 5.61 5.09
C TRP A 165 -13.49 4.96 4.78
N GLY A 166 -12.67 5.60 3.95
CA GLY A 166 -11.35 5.13 3.56
C GLY A 166 -10.77 5.96 2.42
N ILE A 167 -9.65 5.51 1.87
CA ILE A 167 -9.03 6.14 0.70
C ILE A 167 -9.63 5.51 -0.55
N ARG A 168 -10.23 6.32 -1.42
CA ARG A 168 -10.74 5.84 -2.71
C ARG A 168 -9.59 5.61 -3.70
N THR A 169 -9.80 4.74 -4.68
CA THR A 169 -8.77 4.31 -5.63
C THR A 169 -8.35 5.36 -6.65
N MET A 170 -9.14 6.41 -6.86
CA MET A 170 -8.84 7.51 -7.78
C MET A 170 -9.44 8.82 -7.27
N SER A 171 -8.71 9.92 -7.42
CA SER A 171 -9.16 11.25 -7.02
C SER A 171 -10.49 11.61 -7.66
N ALA A 172 -11.40 12.17 -6.86
CA ALA A 172 -12.70 12.66 -7.33
C ALA A 172 -12.63 13.78 -8.39
N ARG A 173 -11.43 14.31 -8.67
CA ARG A 173 -11.18 15.35 -9.68
C ARG A 173 -10.69 14.82 -11.03
N ASP A 174 -10.22 13.58 -11.07
CA ASP A 174 -9.66 13.01 -12.30
C ASP A 174 -10.80 12.50 -13.19
N ALA A 175 -10.65 12.63 -14.50
CA ALA A 175 -11.75 12.35 -15.44
C ALA A 175 -12.23 10.90 -15.43
N GLY A 176 -11.35 9.97 -15.01
CA GLY A 176 -11.68 8.55 -14.87
C GLY A 176 -12.48 8.20 -13.61
N TYR A 177 -12.70 9.15 -12.69
CA TYR A 177 -13.33 8.87 -11.41
C TYR A 177 -14.79 8.46 -11.54
N ASN A 178 -15.14 7.36 -10.87
CA ASN A 178 -16.49 6.92 -10.65
C ASN A 178 -16.56 6.15 -9.31
N PRO A 179 -17.41 6.57 -8.34
CA PRO A 179 -17.47 5.96 -7.01
C PRO A 179 -17.87 4.48 -7.01
N ILE A 180 -18.44 3.98 -8.11
CA ILE A 180 -18.84 2.59 -8.28
C ILE A 180 -18.02 1.87 -9.38
N GLU A 181 -16.88 2.42 -9.79
CA GLU A 181 -15.96 1.74 -10.73
C GLU A 181 -14.88 0.99 -9.97
N TYR A 182 -14.65 -0.27 -10.32
CA TYR A 182 -13.94 -1.26 -9.51
C TYR A 182 -12.57 -0.79 -9.01
N HIS A 183 -11.81 -0.08 -9.86
CA HIS A 183 -10.47 0.44 -9.55
C HIS A 183 -10.33 1.95 -9.76
N ASN A 184 -11.42 2.69 -10.02
CA ASN A 184 -11.37 4.12 -10.35
C ASN A 184 -12.29 4.97 -9.46
N GLY A 185 -12.46 4.60 -8.20
CA GLY A 185 -13.19 5.43 -7.26
C GLY A 185 -13.82 4.67 -6.10
N THR A 186 -13.83 3.34 -6.13
CA THR A 186 -14.20 2.51 -4.97
C THR A 186 -13.13 2.54 -3.86
N ILE A 187 -13.49 2.03 -2.69
CA ILE A 187 -12.60 1.91 -1.52
C ILE A 187 -12.31 0.45 -1.24
N TRP A 188 -11.03 0.17 -1.02
CA TRP A 188 -10.52 -1.16 -0.73
C TRP A 188 -10.01 -1.20 0.71
N PRO A 189 -10.55 -2.08 1.58
CA PRO A 189 -10.14 -2.09 2.99
C PRO A 189 -8.66 -2.39 3.21
N HIS A 190 -8.11 -3.33 2.43
CA HIS A 190 -6.70 -3.69 2.54
C HIS A 190 -5.78 -2.53 2.13
N ASP A 191 -6.11 -1.83 1.05
CA ASP A 191 -5.41 -0.63 0.56
C ASP A 191 -5.42 0.47 1.64
N THR A 192 -6.59 0.81 2.17
CA THR A 192 -6.71 1.80 3.26
C THR A 192 -5.87 1.42 4.49
N ALA A 193 -5.83 0.14 4.87
CA ALA A 193 -5.01 -0.33 5.99
C ALA A 193 -3.50 -0.27 5.69
N PHE A 194 -3.08 -0.55 4.45
CA PHE A 194 -1.69 -0.41 4.00
C PHE A 194 -1.23 1.05 4.06
N ILE A 195 -2.07 1.96 3.56
CA ILE A 195 -1.83 3.41 3.61
C ILE A 195 -1.71 3.89 5.05
N ALA A 196 -2.60 3.45 5.95
CA ALA A 196 -2.55 3.79 7.37
C ALA A 196 -1.24 3.34 8.03
N GLU A 197 -0.79 2.10 7.80
CA GLU A 197 0.50 1.63 8.30
C GLU A 197 1.68 2.43 7.70
N GLY A 198 1.59 2.80 6.42
CA GLY A 198 2.57 3.69 5.79
C GLY A 198 2.65 5.05 6.47
N MET A 199 1.51 5.69 6.73
CA MET A 199 1.43 6.94 7.48
C MET A 199 2.07 6.82 8.87
N ARG A 200 1.80 5.73 9.59
CA ARG A 200 2.41 5.47 10.90
C ARG A 200 3.93 5.36 10.82
N ARG A 201 4.46 4.66 9.82
CA ARG A 201 5.92 4.50 9.61
C ARG A 201 6.64 5.83 9.41
N TYR A 202 5.96 6.83 8.84
CA TYR A 202 6.47 8.20 8.68
C TYR A 202 6.10 9.14 9.84
N GLY A 203 5.51 8.64 10.92
CA GLY A 203 5.17 9.43 12.11
C GLY A 203 3.84 10.19 12.03
N HIS A 204 3.05 10.02 10.96
CA HIS A 204 1.71 10.61 10.81
C HIS A 204 0.65 9.80 11.58
N ARG A 205 0.84 9.70 12.91
CA ARG A 205 0.09 8.79 13.79
C ARG A 205 -1.40 9.13 13.89
N GLU A 206 -1.76 10.41 13.86
CA GLU A 206 -3.16 10.85 13.89
C GLU A 206 -3.91 10.38 12.64
N GLN A 207 -3.36 10.65 11.46
CA GLN A 207 -3.96 10.25 10.18
C GLN A 207 -4.01 8.72 10.07
N ALA A 208 -2.93 8.03 10.47
CA ALA A 208 -2.87 6.58 10.50
C ALA A 208 -3.95 5.96 11.40
N SER A 209 -4.10 6.48 12.63
CA SER A 209 -5.10 6.00 13.59
C SER A 209 -6.53 6.28 13.13
N HIS A 210 -6.76 7.44 12.50
CA HIS A 210 -8.05 7.79 11.94
C HIS A 210 -8.46 6.85 10.80
N LEU A 211 -7.57 6.59 9.82
CA LEU A 211 -7.84 5.61 8.76
C LEU A 211 -8.06 4.20 9.32
N ALA A 212 -7.26 3.79 10.30
CA ALA A 212 -7.43 2.51 10.98
C ALA A 212 -8.83 2.40 11.64
N LEU A 213 -9.31 3.46 12.30
CA LEU A 213 -10.66 3.51 12.86
C LEU A 213 -11.73 3.38 11.78
N MET A 214 -11.56 4.05 10.63
CA MET A 214 -12.53 3.96 9.53
C MET A 214 -12.63 2.54 8.96
N VAL A 215 -11.53 1.79 8.89
CA VAL A 215 -11.57 0.36 8.52
C VAL A 215 -12.39 -0.46 9.52
N ILE A 216 -12.26 -0.19 10.83
CA ILE A 216 -13.04 -0.87 11.87
C ILE A 216 -14.53 -0.50 11.79
N GLN A 217 -14.86 0.77 11.60
CA GLN A 217 -16.24 1.22 11.44
C GLN A 217 -16.90 0.69 10.16
N ALA A 218 -16.14 0.60 9.06
CA ALA A 218 -16.62 -0.06 7.84
C ALA A 218 -16.89 -1.54 8.08
N ALA A 219 -16.02 -2.23 8.85
CA ALA A 219 -16.26 -3.62 9.21
C ALA A 219 -17.55 -3.79 10.02
N GLU A 220 -17.81 -2.92 11.01
CA GLU A 220 -19.05 -2.92 11.78
C GLU A 220 -20.28 -2.72 10.89
N ALA A 221 -20.24 -1.73 9.98
CA ALA A 221 -21.33 -1.47 9.03
C ALA A 221 -21.62 -2.66 8.09
N PHE A 222 -20.63 -3.52 7.85
CA PHE A 222 -20.75 -4.75 7.09
C PHE A 222 -20.84 -6.01 7.96
N GLU A 223 -21.34 -5.90 9.20
CA GLU A 223 -21.54 -7.01 10.15
C GLU A 223 -20.26 -7.85 10.38
N TYR A 224 -19.11 -7.18 10.39
CA TYR A 224 -17.77 -7.75 10.49
C TYR A 224 -17.41 -8.73 9.36
N ARG A 225 -18.15 -8.68 8.24
CA ARG A 225 -17.89 -9.42 7.00
C ARG A 225 -17.46 -8.47 5.90
N LEU A 226 -16.32 -7.82 6.15
CA LEU A 226 -15.78 -6.77 5.31
C LEU A 226 -15.66 -7.25 3.84
N PRO A 227 -16.26 -6.52 2.88
CA PRO A 227 -16.22 -6.90 1.47
C PRO A 227 -14.82 -6.71 0.90
N GLU A 228 -14.61 -7.33 -0.25
CA GLU A 228 -13.47 -7.05 -1.14
C GLU A 228 -13.26 -5.55 -1.36
N VAL A 229 -14.36 -4.87 -1.71
CA VAL A 229 -14.43 -3.47 -2.12
C VAL A 229 -15.83 -2.94 -1.81
N PHE A 230 -15.96 -1.63 -1.58
CA PHE A 230 -17.25 -0.95 -1.47
C PHE A 230 -17.19 0.41 -2.20
N ALA A 231 -18.35 1.01 -2.48
CA ALA A 231 -18.41 2.24 -3.27
C ALA A 231 -17.75 3.42 -2.54
N GLY A 232 -17.05 4.29 -3.28
CA GLY A 232 -16.31 5.41 -2.71
C GLY A 232 -17.07 6.73 -2.65
N PHE A 233 -18.37 6.66 -2.32
CA PHE A 233 -19.13 7.87 -2.00
C PHE A 233 -18.62 8.51 -0.70
N PRO A 234 -18.64 9.85 -0.60
CA PRO A 234 -18.41 10.55 0.66
C PRO A 234 -19.40 10.09 1.74
N ARG A 235 -18.90 9.90 2.96
CA ARG A 235 -19.67 9.47 4.13
C ARG A 235 -20.84 10.40 4.44
N GLU A 236 -20.65 11.69 4.21
CA GLU A 236 -21.68 12.73 4.41
C GLU A 236 -22.88 12.59 3.46
N GLU A 237 -22.70 11.97 2.28
CA GLU A 237 -23.76 11.79 1.29
C GLU A 237 -24.61 10.55 1.57
N THR A 238 -24.00 9.47 2.08
CA THR A 238 -24.67 8.16 2.18
C THR A 238 -25.02 7.74 3.60
N GLY A 239 -24.35 8.28 4.63
CA GLY A 239 -24.54 7.92 6.04
C GLY A 239 -24.02 6.53 6.44
N ALA A 240 -23.87 5.61 5.49
CA ALA A 240 -23.28 4.27 5.63
C ALA A 240 -22.43 3.92 4.38
N PRO A 241 -21.45 3.00 4.48
CA PRO A 241 -20.74 2.49 3.31
C PRO A 241 -21.73 1.83 2.34
N VAL A 242 -21.62 2.13 1.05
CA VAL A 242 -22.52 1.58 0.03
C VAL A 242 -21.91 0.33 -0.59
N ASP A 243 -22.70 -0.73 -0.66
CA ASP A 243 -22.30 -2.02 -1.22
C ASP A 243 -21.86 -1.90 -2.68
N TYR A 244 -20.78 -2.61 -3.02
CA TYR A 244 -20.41 -2.88 -4.41
C TYR A 244 -21.08 -4.19 -4.87
N PRO A 245 -21.94 -4.19 -5.91
CA PRO A 245 -22.85 -5.30 -6.19
C PRO A 245 -22.22 -6.69 -6.37
N THR A 246 -21.00 -6.78 -6.89
CA THR A 246 -20.33 -8.06 -7.21
C THR A 246 -19.15 -8.38 -6.29
N ALA A 247 -19.00 -7.67 -5.17
CA ALA A 247 -17.90 -7.89 -4.25
C ALA A 247 -18.00 -9.22 -3.49
N SER A 248 -16.86 -9.90 -3.32
CA SER A 248 -16.76 -11.08 -2.46
C SER A 248 -16.92 -10.71 -0.98
N ARG A 249 -17.70 -11.49 -0.20
CA ARG A 249 -18.04 -11.20 1.22
C ARG A 249 -18.06 -12.44 2.13
N PRO A 250 -17.06 -12.66 3.02
CA PRO A 250 -15.82 -11.89 3.16
C PRO A 250 -14.80 -12.22 2.06
N GLN A 251 -13.79 -11.36 1.89
CA GLN A 251 -12.64 -11.59 1.01
C GLN A 251 -11.37 -11.72 1.86
N ALA A 252 -10.46 -12.64 1.50
CA ALA A 252 -9.23 -12.94 2.25
C ALA A 252 -8.34 -11.71 2.55
N TRP A 253 -8.06 -10.81 1.59
CA TRP A 253 -7.28 -9.59 1.85
C TRP A 253 -8.01 -8.60 2.76
N ALA A 254 -9.34 -8.57 2.71
CA ALA A 254 -10.17 -7.66 3.48
C ALA A 254 -10.24 -8.14 4.93
N ALA A 255 -10.26 -9.46 5.15
CA ALA A 255 -10.19 -10.05 6.48
C ALA A 255 -8.87 -9.73 7.22
N GLY A 256 -7.78 -9.46 6.50
CA GLY A 256 -6.51 -9.03 7.08
C GLY A 256 -6.48 -7.55 7.50
N ALA A 257 -7.32 -6.71 6.91
CA ALA A 257 -7.27 -5.25 7.09
C ALA A 257 -7.52 -4.80 8.54
N PRO A 258 -8.53 -5.33 9.28
CA PRO A 258 -8.74 -4.98 10.69
C PRO A 258 -7.54 -5.32 11.60
N LEU A 259 -6.84 -6.43 11.31
CA LEU A 259 -5.67 -6.83 12.10
C LEU A 259 -4.50 -5.86 11.90
N LEU A 260 -4.26 -5.43 10.67
CA LEU A 260 -3.27 -4.40 10.39
C LEU A 260 -3.69 -3.05 10.98
N ALA A 261 -4.97 -2.66 10.88
CA ALA A 261 -5.51 -1.44 11.47
C ALA A 261 -5.28 -1.36 12.99
N LEU A 262 -5.57 -2.45 13.72
CA LEU A 262 -5.30 -2.54 15.16
C LEU A 262 -3.80 -2.44 15.47
N ARG A 263 -2.96 -3.15 14.71
CA ARG A 263 -1.49 -3.04 14.85
C ARG A 263 -1.02 -1.60 14.63
N THR A 264 -1.57 -0.91 13.64
CA THR A 264 -1.24 0.47 13.30
C THR A 264 -1.63 1.42 14.43
N ALA A 265 -2.89 1.41 14.86
CA ALA A 265 -3.38 2.33 15.89
C ALA A 265 -2.70 2.11 17.27
N LEU A 266 -2.41 0.85 17.62
CA LEU A 266 -1.78 0.51 18.89
C LEU A 266 -0.24 0.55 18.84
N GLY A 267 0.34 0.80 17.67
CA GLY A 267 1.79 0.87 17.48
C GLY A 267 2.51 -0.42 17.87
N LEU A 268 1.97 -1.58 17.46
CA LEU A 268 2.48 -2.89 17.83
C LEU A 268 3.62 -3.34 16.91
N ASP A 269 4.86 -3.33 17.43
CA ASP A 269 6.04 -3.75 16.68
C ASP A 269 6.79 -4.85 17.44
N ALA A 270 7.10 -5.97 16.77
CA ALA A 270 7.98 -7.00 17.30
C ALA A 270 9.44 -6.64 16.96
N VAL A 271 10.22 -6.28 17.98
CA VAL A 271 11.63 -5.87 17.87
C VAL A 271 12.45 -6.73 18.82
N ASP A 272 13.47 -7.43 18.30
CA ASP A 272 14.36 -8.29 19.08
C ASP A 272 13.63 -9.30 19.99
N GLY A 273 12.54 -9.87 19.48
CA GLY A 273 11.72 -10.84 20.20
C GLY A 273 10.87 -10.24 21.34
N LYS A 274 10.76 -8.92 21.42
CA LYS A 274 9.91 -8.18 22.37
C LYS A 274 8.84 -7.40 21.62
N LEU A 275 7.69 -7.21 22.24
CA LEU A 275 6.64 -6.33 21.72
C LEU A 275 6.88 -4.92 22.25
N ARG A 276 7.14 -4.01 21.31
CA ARG A 276 7.07 -2.58 21.54
C ARG A 276 5.65 -2.12 21.24
N ILE A 277 5.11 -1.28 22.12
CA ILE A 277 3.76 -0.74 22.04
C ILE A 277 3.88 0.77 22.19
N ASP A 278 3.28 1.50 21.25
CA ASP A 278 3.24 2.96 21.25
C ASP A 278 1.90 3.40 20.65
N PRO A 279 0.80 3.35 21.44
CA PRO A 279 -0.54 3.52 20.92
C PRO A 279 -0.83 4.99 20.65
N HIS A 280 -1.50 5.25 19.53
CA HIS A 280 -2.11 6.55 19.21
C HIS A 280 -3.54 6.28 18.75
N LEU A 281 -4.52 6.64 19.57
CA LEU A 281 -5.93 6.45 19.27
C LEU A 281 -6.53 7.81 18.98
N SER A 282 -6.92 8.03 17.72
CA SER A 282 -7.67 9.22 17.32
C SER A 282 -9.06 9.26 17.96
N GLU A 283 -9.78 10.37 17.78
CA GLU A 283 -11.14 10.48 18.29
C GLU A 283 -12.06 9.38 17.71
N GLY A 284 -12.84 8.72 18.59
CA GLY A 284 -13.86 7.72 18.22
C GLY A 284 -13.53 6.26 18.54
N TRP A 285 -12.29 5.93 18.94
CA TRP A 285 -11.90 4.55 19.29
C TRP A 285 -12.56 3.99 20.56
N GLY A 286 -12.90 4.86 21.53
CA GLY A 286 -13.33 4.41 22.85
C GLY A 286 -12.22 3.68 23.62
N GLN A 287 -12.56 2.58 24.29
CA GLN A 287 -11.60 1.76 25.03
C GLN A 287 -11.20 0.51 24.22
N VAL A 288 -9.91 0.36 23.96
CA VAL A 288 -9.36 -0.82 23.27
C VAL A 288 -8.52 -1.63 24.25
N ARG A 289 -8.80 -2.93 24.37
CA ARG A 289 -8.03 -3.85 25.19
C ARG A 289 -7.60 -5.05 24.36
N LEU A 290 -6.30 -5.33 24.37
CA LEU A 290 -5.74 -6.57 23.83
C LEU A 290 -5.18 -7.40 24.97
N GLU A 291 -5.60 -8.64 25.06
CA GLU A 291 -5.12 -9.61 26.03
C GLU A 291 -4.43 -10.77 25.33
N ASN A 292 -3.53 -11.43 26.04
CA ASN A 292 -2.91 -12.67 25.60
C ASN A 292 -2.22 -12.59 24.22
N ILE A 293 -1.50 -11.50 23.93
CA ILE A 293 -0.74 -11.35 22.67
C ILE A 293 0.54 -12.21 22.73
N PRO A 294 0.70 -13.24 21.88
CA PRO A 294 1.92 -14.05 21.84
C PRO A 294 3.05 -13.30 21.14
N ILE A 295 4.29 -13.41 21.66
CA ILE A 295 5.47 -12.74 21.09
C ILE A 295 6.64 -13.71 21.06
N GLY A 296 7.16 -13.98 19.86
CA GLY A 296 8.22 -14.97 19.68
C GLY A 296 7.74 -16.39 20.03
N MET A 297 8.65 -17.23 20.52
CA MET A 297 8.34 -18.60 20.98
C MET A 297 8.01 -18.68 22.49
N ARG A 298 7.57 -17.58 23.12
CA ARG A 298 7.14 -17.59 24.53
C ARG A 298 5.70 -17.09 24.68
N GLU A 299 5.00 -17.76 25.59
CA GLU A 299 3.59 -17.57 25.92
C GLU A 299 3.21 -16.10 26.20
N PRO A 300 1.95 -15.74 25.94
CA PRO A 300 1.54 -14.36 25.82
C PRO A 300 1.60 -13.58 27.14
N ALA A 301 2.06 -12.33 27.07
CA ALA A 301 1.95 -11.39 28.17
C ALA A 301 0.55 -10.75 28.18
N ALA A 302 -0.14 -10.80 29.31
CA ALA A 302 -1.33 -9.99 29.55
C ALA A 302 -0.91 -8.53 29.76
N LEU A 303 -1.55 -7.59 29.06
CA LEU A 303 -1.35 -6.17 29.26
C LEU A 303 -2.68 -5.50 29.61
N SER A 304 -2.67 -4.76 30.71
CA SER A 304 -3.72 -3.83 31.12
C SER A 304 -3.09 -2.47 31.36
N ARG A 305 -3.62 -1.45 30.69
CA ARG A 305 -3.91 -0.10 31.20
C ARG A 305 -4.60 0.70 30.10
#